data_AF-A0A2V2YLL7-F1
#
_entry.id   AF-A0A2V2YLL7-F1
#
_cell.length_a   1.000
_cell.length_b   1.000
_cell.length_c   1.000
_cell.angle_alpha   90.00
_cell.angle_beta   90.00
_cell.angle_gamma   90.00
#
_symmetry.space_group_name_H-M   'P 1'
#
loop_
_entity.id
_entity.type
_entity.pdbx_description
1 polymer ?
#
loop_
_entity_poly.entity_id
_entity_poly.type
_entity_poly.pdbx_seq_one_letter_code
_entity_poly.pdbx_strand_id
1 'polypeptide(L)'
;MQAKVVGQTKSTGFQVGVRRTFNIAVEDAWDLITSTQGIELWLGHAAVIFEKGHQYQSSEGITGEIRTVNVHENIRLTWKRESWAKPSTVQVRTIAKGKDQTTISFHQENLGSLEVREEMKVYWEEVLNKLKAMTT
;
A
#
# COMPACT_ATOMS: atom_id res chain seq x y z
N MET A 1 -6.10 -24.59 -26.45
CA MET A 1 -6.82 -23.80 -25.44
C MET A 1 -5.79 -23.26 -24.46
N GLN A 2 -5.47 -21.97 -24.49
CA GLN A 2 -4.45 -21.39 -23.61
C GLN A 2 -5.05 -21.05 -22.25
N ALA A 3 -4.47 -21.59 -21.19
CA ALA A 3 -4.83 -21.30 -19.81
C ALA A 3 -4.50 -19.83 -19.49
N LYS A 4 -5.52 -19.07 -19.15
CA LYS A 4 -5.42 -17.66 -18.76
C LYS A 4 -4.77 -17.61 -17.38
N VAL A 5 -3.50 -17.19 -17.31
CA VAL A 5 -2.81 -16.96 -16.03
C VAL A 5 -3.57 -15.87 -15.27
N VAL A 6 -4.00 -16.18 -14.06
CA VAL A 6 -4.71 -15.25 -13.17
C VAL A 6 -3.81 -14.04 -12.91
N GLY A 7 -4.28 -12.83 -13.25
CA GLY A 7 -3.60 -11.56 -12.94
C GLY A 7 -2.97 -10.79 -14.10
N GLN A 8 -3.06 -11.28 -15.35
CA GLN A 8 -2.56 -10.56 -16.51
C GLN A 8 -3.67 -9.71 -17.17
N THR A 9 -3.64 -8.39 -16.97
CA THR A 9 -4.42 -7.44 -17.78
C THR A 9 -3.61 -7.08 -19.04
N LYS A 10 -4.29 -6.97 -20.18
CA LYS A 10 -3.75 -7.03 -21.55
C LYS A 10 -2.68 -5.99 -21.95
N SER A 11 -2.23 -5.10 -21.05
CA SER A 11 -1.22 -4.08 -21.35
C SER A 11 -0.53 -3.39 -20.14
N THR A 12 -0.70 -3.84 -18.88
CA THR A 12 -0.37 -3.01 -17.70
C THR A 12 0.42 -3.68 -16.56
N GLY A 13 1.13 -4.79 -16.83
CA GLY A 13 1.94 -5.48 -15.81
C GLY A 13 1.11 -6.34 -14.84
N PHE A 14 1.72 -6.76 -13.74
CA PHE A 14 1.09 -7.59 -12.70
C PHE A 14 0.51 -6.71 -11.58
N GLN A 15 -0.43 -7.28 -10.81
CA GLN A 15 -1.07 -6.61 -9.68
C GLN A 15 -1.30 -7.54 -8.49
N VAL A 16 -1.36 -6.98 -7.30
CA VAL A 16 -1.63 -7.68 -6.05
C VAL A 16 -2.51 -6.83 -5.13
N GLY A 17 -3.41 -7.47 -4.39
CA GLY A 17 -4.22 -6.82 -3.38
C GLY A 17 -4.32 -7.70 -2.14
N VAL A 18 -4.11 -7.10 -0.97
CA VAL A 18 -4.23 -7.76 0.33
C VAL A 18 -5.00 -6.86 1.30
N ARG A 19 -5.70 -7.47 2.25
CA ARG A 19 -6.50 -6.72 3.23
C ARG A 19 -6.60 -7.46 4.56
N ARG A 20 -6.80 -6.71 5.64
CA ARG A 20 -7.11 -7.22 6.97
C ARG A 20 -8.12 -6.30 7.66
N THR A 21 -8.93 -6.88 8.55
CA THR A 21 -9.86 -6.13 9.39
C THR A 21 -9.29 -5.95 10.79
N PHE A 22 -9.45 -4.74 11.31
CA PHE A 22 -8.96 -4.22 12.58
C PHE A 22 -10.17 -3.83 13.43
N ASN A 23 -10.06 -3.99 14.75
CA ASN A 23 -11.11 -3.65 15.72
C ASN A 23 -10.90 -2.21 16.24
N ILE A 24 -10.81 -1.26 15.31
CA ILE A 24 -10.64 0.17 15.58
C ILE A 24 -11.55 0.97 14.63
N ALA A 25 -11.85 2.21 15.02
CA ALA A 25 -12.63 3.13 14.19
C ALA A 25 -11.85 3.51 12.91
N VAL A 26 -12.53 4.11 11.94
CA VAL A 26 -11.91 4.43 10.64
C VAL A 26 -10.89 5.56 10.76
N GLU A 27 -11.14 6.47 11.68
CA GLU A 27 -10.25 7.57 12.07
C GLU A 27 -8.94 7.01 12.64
N ASP A 28 -9.00 6.08 13.60
CA ASP A 28 -7.81 5.44 14.17
C ASP A 28 -7.03 4.64 13.12
N ALA A 29 -7.74 3.96 12.21
CA ALA A 29 -7.11 3.22 11.13
C ALA A 29 -6.39 4.15 10.15
N TRP A 30 -6.95 5.33 9.89
CA TRP A 30 -6.35 6.36 9.04
C TRP A 30 -5.12 6.98 9.69
N ASP A 31 -5.24 7.36 10.97
CA ASP A 31 -4.14 7.89 11.76
C ASP A 31 -3.01 6.87 11.85
N LEU A 32 -3.32 5.58 12.03
CA LEU A 32 -2.34 4.52 12.04
C LEU A 32 -1.53 4.47 10.73
N ILE A 33 -2.19 4.41 9.56
CA ILE A 33 -1.47 4.29 8.27
C ILE A 33 -0.72 5.57 7.86
N THR A 34 -1.11 6.72 8.41
CA THR A 34 -0.49 8.03 8.13
C THR A 34 0.48 8.50 9.22
N SER A 35 0.52 7.81 10.37
CA SER A 35 1.49 8.07 11.44
C SER A 35 2.91 7.75 11.00
N THR A 36 3.90 8.36 11.67
CA THR A 36 5.32 8.06 11.45
C THR A 36 5.61 6.56 11.56
N GLN A 37 5.12 5.90 12.63
CA GLN A 37 5.33 4.46 12.84
C GLN A 37 4.64 3.62 11.76
N GLY A 38 3.44 4.00 11.33
CA GLY A 38 2.76 3.34 10.23
C GLY A 38 3.53 3.46 8.93
N ILE A 39 3.90 4.69 8.54
CA ILE A 39 4.70 4.98 7.34
C ILE A 39 5.99 4.16 7.34
N GLU A 40 6.73 4.12 8.45
CA GLU A 40 7.96 3.33 8.56
C GLU A 40 7.75 1.85 8.19
N LEU A 41 6.60 1.27 8.50
CA LEU A 41 6.30 -0.12 8.14
C LEU A 41 6.13 -0.34 6.64
N TRP A 42 5.52 0.60 5.91
CA TRP A 42 5.05 0.36 4.53
C TRP A 42 5.73 1.22 3.45
N LEU A 43 6.40 2.31 3.84
CA LEU A 43 7.27 3.14 3.00
C LEU A 43 8.72 3.16 3.46
N GLY A 44 9.05 2.61 4.63
CA GLY A 44 10.37 2.79 5.25
C GLY A 44 10.50 4.16 5.93
N HIS A 45 11.69 4.47 6.42
CA HIS A 45 11.95 5.74 7.12
C HIS A 45 11.95 6.90 6.13
N ALA A 46 10.82 7.61 6.05
CA ALA A 46 10.59 8.73 5.15
C ALA A 46 9.77 9.82 5.85
N ALA A 47 10.14 11.09 5.62
CA ALA A 47 9.23 12.20 5.88
C ALA A 47 8.26 12.31 4.70
N VAL A 48 6.96 12.12 4.97
CA VAL A 48 5.92 12.12 3.92
C VAL A 48 4.93 13.24 4.19
N ILE A 49 4.72 14.09 3.18
CA ILE A 49 3.64 15.08 3.16
C ILE A 49 2.50 14.48 2.34
N PHE A 50 1.37 14.15 3.00
CA PHE A 50 0.19 13.58 2.34
C PHE A 50 -0.63 14.66 1.62
N GLU A 51 -0.02 15.26 0.60
CA GLU A 51 -0.65 16.22 -0.29
C GLU A 51 -0.32 15.87 -1.73
N LYS A 52 -1.32 15.97 -2.61
CA LYS A 52 -1.15 15.64 -4.03
C LYS A 52 0.01 16.44 -4.65
N GLY A 53 0.90 15.74 -5.34
CA GLY A 53 2.07 16.30 -6.02
C GLY A 53 3.35 16.25 -5.19
N HIS A 54 3.29 15.94 -3.90
CA HIS A 54 4.48 15.84 -3.06
C HIS A 54 5.24 14.53 -3.31
N GLN A 55 6.55 14.66 -3.49
CA GLN A 55 7.46 13.53 -3.63
C GLN A 55 7.97 13.08 -2.27
N TYR A 56 8.33 11.80 -2.17
CA TYR A 56 8.93 11.23 -0.99
C TYR A 56 10.09 10.30 -1.36
N GLN A 57 11.01 10.14 -0.43
CA GLN A 57 12.10 9.19 -0.49
C GLN A 57 12.37 8.63 0.91
N SER A 58 12.49 7.31 1.01
CA SER A 58 12.88 6.63 2.24
C SER A 58 14.38 6.35 2.25
N SER A 59 14.94 6.17 3.45
CA SER A 59 16.35 5.76 3.64
C SER A 59 16.68 4.40 3.01
N GLU A 60 15.67 3.56 2.80
CA GLU A 60 15.73 2.24 2.16
C GLU A 60 15.65 2.32 0.63
N GLY A 61 15.69 3.52 0.05
CA GLY A 61 15.69 3.73 -1.40
C GLY A 61 14.32 3.60 -2.06
N ILE A 62 13.23 3.60 -1.28
CA ILE A 62 11.87 3.66 -1.83
C ILE A 62 11.56 5.11 -2.19
N THR A 63 11.11 5.35 -3.42
CA THR A 63 10.77 6.69 -3.92
C THR A 63 9.37 6.71 -4.52
N GLY A 64 8.76 7.89 -4.56
CA GLY A 64 7.44 8.07 -5.13
C GLY A 64 6.89 9.47 -5.03
N GLU A 65 5.62 9.60 -5.40
CA GLU A 65 4.84 10.83 -5.37
C GLU A 65 3.41 10.54 -4.93
N ILE A 66 2.87 11.36 -4.04
CA ILE A 66 1.47 11.32 -3.62
C ILE A 66 0.58 11.82 -4.75
N ARG A 67 -0.38 11.00 -5.19
CA ARG A 67 -1.27 11.28 -6.32
C ARG A 67 -2.69 11.62 -5.89
N THR A 68 -3.15 11.06 -4.78
CA THR A 68 -4.48 11.27 -4.21
C THR A 68 -4.42 11.06 -2.70
N VAL A 69 -5.13 11.91 -1.96
CA VAL A 69 -5.39 11.74 -0.53
C VAL A 69 -6.85 12.11 -0.29
N ASN A 70 -7.65 11.10 0.03
CA ASN A 70 -9.01 11.28 0.51
C ASN A 70 -9.02 10.80 1.96
N VAL A 71 -9.10 11.74 2.90
CA VAL A 71 -9.04 11.47 4.34
C VAL A 71 -10.08 10.42 4.74
N HIS A 72 -9.66 9.44 5.55
CA HIS A 72 -10.43 8.28 5.99
C HIS A 72 -10.89 7.30 4.89
N GLU A 73 -10.49 7.51 3.64
CA GLU A 73 -10.88 6.64 2.53
C GLU A 73 -9.67 5.98 1.85
N ASN A 74 -8.78 6.77 1.24
CA ASN A 74 -7.66 6.23 0.48
C ASN A 74 -6.52 7.21 0.21
N ILE A 75 -5.33 6.63 0.03
CA ILE A 75 -4.13 7.30 -0.46
C ILE A 75 -3.69 6.55 -1.71
N ARG A 76 -3.38 7.29 -2.79
CA ARG A 76 -2.76 6.75 -4.00
C ARG A 76 -1.41 7.41 -4.20
N LEU A 77 -0.38 6.62 -4.49
CA LEU A 77 0.97 7.08 -4.74
C LEU A 77 1.67 6.26 -5.83
N THR A 78 2.66 6.84 -6.48
CA THR A 78 3.67 6.06 -7.19
C THR A 78 4.64 5.47 -6.18
N TRP A 79 5.13 4.26 -6.42
CA TRP A 79 6.02 3.56 -5.50
C TRP A 79 7.08 2.80 -6.29
N LYS A 80 8.36 3.06 -6.00
CA LYS A 80 9.48 2.50 -6.74
C LYS A 80 10.62 2.15 -5.80
N ARG A 81 11.05 0.88 -5.81
CA ARG A 81 12.34 0.48 -5.23
C ARG A 81 13.48 0.91 -6.14
N GLU A 82 14.63 1.20 -5.55
CA GLU A 82 15.84 1.63 -6.27
C GLU A 82 16.18 0.74 -7.48
N SER A 83 16.11 -0.59 -7.31
CA SER A 83 16.43 -1.57 -8.35
C SER A 83 15.38 -1.71 -9.46
N TRP A 84 14.22 -1.06 -9.34
CA TRP A 84 13.12 -1.21 -10.31
C TRP A 84 13.30 -0.28 -11.50
N ALA A 85 13.07 -0.78 -12.72
CA ALA A 85 13.16 0.03 -13.94
C ALA A 85 12.07 1.13 -14.03
N LYS A 86 10.89 0.87 -13.46
CA LYS A 86 9.73 1.78 -13.51
C LYS A 86 8.98 1.80 -12.17
N PRO A 87 8.27 2.89 -11.84
CA PRO A 87 7.40 2.92 -10.67
C PRO A 87 6.19 2.01 -10.85
N SER A 88 5.73 1.46 -9.74
CA SER A 88 4.40 0.90 -9.57
C SER A 88 3.43 1.96 -9.03
N THR A 89 2.15 1.62 -8.97
CA THR A 89 1.17 2.42 -8.23
C THR A 89 0.72 1.65 -7.01
N VAL A 90 0.73 2.29 -5.84
CA VAL A 90 0.15 1.75 -4.60
C VAL A 90 -1.10 2.54 -4.24
N GLN A 91 -2.14 1.84 -3.81
CA GLN A 91 -3.31 2.41 -3.18
C GLN A 91 -3.53 1.77 -1.81
N VAL A 92 -3.53 2.60 -0.78
CA VAL A 92 -3.88 2.24 0.60
C VAL A 92 -5.31 2.70 0.84
N ARG A 93 -6.15 1.87 1.45
CA ARG A 93 -7.55 2.22 1.77
C ARG A 93 -7.92 1.86 3.19
N THR A 94 -8.77 2.67 3.79
CA THR A 94 -9.50 2.41 5.03
C THR A 94 -10.99 2.29 4.69
N ILE A 95 -11.63 1.22 5.14
CA ILE A 95 -13.02 0.92 4.81
C ILE A 95 -13.77 0.56 6.09
N ALA A 96 -14.61 1.47 6.58
CA ALA A 96 -15.46 1.22 7.74
C ALA A 96 -16.37 0.00 7.52
N LYS A 97 -16.50 -0.83 8.56
CA LYS A 97 -17.39 -2.01 8.63
C LYS A 97 -18.41 -1.92 9.75
N GLY A 98 -18.22 -0.98 10.67
CA GLY A 98 -19.07 -0.67 11.80
C GLY A 98 -18.43 0.47 12.59
N LYS A 99 -18.94 0.75 13.79
CA LYS A 99 -18.43 1.83 14.64
C LYS A 99 -16.94 1.65 14.99
N ASP A 100 -16.57 0.44 15.39
CA ASP A 100 -15.23 0.12 15.91
C ASP A 100 -14.57 -1.00 15.07
N GLN A 101 -14.83 -1.00 13.76
CA GLN A 101 -14.27 -2.00 12.87
C GLN A 101 -13.96 -1.43 11.49
N THR A 102 -12.71 -1.58 11.06
CA THR A 102 -12.21 -1.04 9.79
C THR A 102 -11.35 -2.06 9.06
N THR A 103 -11.53 -2.17 7.74
CA THR A 103 -10.62 -2.91 6.87
C THR A 103 -9.55 -1.97 6.32
N ILE A 104 -8.27 -2.31 6.51
CA ILE A 104 -7.15 -1.69 5.81
C ILE A 104 -6.75 -2.59 4.64
N SER A 105 -6.56 -2.00 3.46
CA SER A 105 -6.13 -2.74 2.27
C SER A 105 -5.01 -2.04 1.51
N PHE A 106 -4.07 -2.83 1.02
CA PHE A 106 -3.05 -2.42 0.07
C PHE A 106 -3.35 -3.05 -1.29
N HIS A 107 -3.34 -2.24 -2.34
CA HIS A 107 -3.41 -2.69 -3.72
C HIS A 107 -2.25 -2.08 -4.51
N GLN A 108 -1.54 -2.90 -5.26
CA GLN A 108 -0.41 -2.48 -6.07
C GLN A 108 -0.54 -3.00 -7.51
N GLU A 109 -0.35 -2.11 -8.47
CA GLU A 109 -0.44 -2.37 -9.91
C GLU A 109 0.85 -1.94 -10.63
N ASN A 110 0.99 -2.28 -11.91
CA ASN A 110 2.16 -1.99 -12.76
C ASN A 110 3.44 -2.74 -12.35
N LEU A 111 3.32 -3.89 -11.68
CA LEU A 111 4.45 -4.73 -11.29
C LEU A 111 5.11 -5.40 -12.50
N GLY A 112 6.44 -5.56 -12.44
CA GLY A 112 7.26 -5.98 -13.57
C GLY A 112 7.15 -7.46 -13.94
N SER A 113 6.87 -8.34 -12.96
CA SER A 113 6.81 -9.78 -13.17
C SER A 113 5.91 -10.49 -12.15
N LEU A 114 5.66 -11.79 -12.35
CA LEU A 114 4.91 -12.61 -11.41
C LEU A 114 5.67 -12.81 -10.10
N GLU A 115 7.00 -12.95 -10.17
CA GLU A 115 7.87 -13.11 -9.01
C GLU A 115 7.81 -11.86 -8.12
N VAL A 116 7.92 -10.67 -8.73
CA VAL A 116 7.78 -9.39 -8.00
C VAL A 116 6.37 -9.26 -7.40
N ARG A 117 5.33 -9.74 -8.08
CA ARG A 117 3.96 -9.76 -7.53
C ARG A 117 3.85 -10.62 -6.28
N GLU A 118 4.40 -11.82 -6.28
CA GLU A 118 4.37 -12.71 -5.10
C GLU A 118 5.25 -12.15 -3.97
N GLU A 119 6.40 -11.56 -4.27
CA GLU A 119 7.23 -10.86 -3.28
C GLU A 119 6.45 -9.71 -2.62
N MET A 120 5.81 -8.85 -3.42
CA MET A 120 5.04 -7.73 -2.89
C MET A 120 3.80 -8.20 -2.14
N LYS A 121 3.20 -9.34 -2.52
CA LYS A 121 2.11 -9.94 -1.73
C LYS A 121 2.54 -10.22 -0.31
N VAL A 122 3.68 -10.91 -0.14
CA VAL A 122 4.23 -11.24 1.18
C VAL A 122 4.56 -9.97 1.95
N TYR A 123 5.23 -9.01 1.30
CA TYR A 123 5.56 -7.71 1.92
C TYR A 123 4.32 -7.00 2.47
N TRP A 124 3.24 -6.88 1.69
CA TRP A 124 2.02 -6.20 2.15
C TRP A 124 1.26 -7.00 3.21
N GLU A 125 1.30 -8.34 3.17
CA GLU A 125 0.74 -9.18 4.24
C GLU A 125 1.49 -8.97 5.57
N GLU A 126 2.81 -8.89 5.52
CA GLU A 126 3.64 -8.59 6.70
C GLU A 126 3.37 -7.18 7.25
N VAL A 127 3.26 -6.18 6.38
CA VAL A 127 2.87 -4.82 6.78
C VAL A 127 1.54 -4.83 7.53
N LEU A 128 0.51 -5.48 6.98
CA LEU A 128 -0.80 -5.56 7.63
C LEU A 128 -0.74 -6.31 8.97
N ASN A 129 0.10 -7.34 9.08
CA ASN A 129 0.30 -8.06 10.34
C ASN A 129 0.97 -7.18 11.39
N LYS A 130 2.01 -6.42 11.03
CA LYS A 130 2.70 -5.49 11.93
C LYS A 130 1.79 -4.36 12.38
N LEU A 131 1.03 -3.76 11.46
CA LEU A 131 0.01 -2.74 11.80
C LEU A 131 -1.01 -3.31 12.79
N LYS A 132 -1.47 -4.55 12.60
CA LYS A 132 -2.47 -5.16 13.48
C LYS A 132 -1.93 -5.40 14.89
N ALA A 133 -0.65 -5.74 14.99
CA ALA A 133 0.01 -5.91 16.29
C ALA A 133 0.13 -4.58 17.07
N MET A 134 0.07 -3.42 16.40
CA MET A 134 0.08 -2.11 17.07
C MET A 134 -1.29 -1.72 17.67
N THR A 135 -2.36 -2.41 17.28
CA THR A 135 -3.74 -2.09 17.68
C THR A 135 -4.36 -3.18 18.55
N THR A 136 -3.55 -4.16 18.98
CA THR A 136 -4.00 -5.30 19.80
C THR A 136 -3.66 -5.08 21.26
#